data_AF-M5VTD3-F1
#
_entry.id   AF-M5VTD3-F1
#
_cell.length_a   1.000
_cell.length_b   1.000
_cell.length_c   1.000
_cell.angle_alpha   90.00
_cell.angle_beta   90.00
_cell.angle_gamma   90.00
#
_symmetry.space_group_name_H-M   'P 1'
#
loop_
_entity.id
_entity.type
_entity.pdbx_description
1 polymer ?
#
loop_
_entity_poly.entity_id
_entity_poly.type
_entity_poly.pdbx_seq_one_letter_code
_entity_poly.pdbx_strand_id
1 'polypeptide(L)'
;MASKRLFVSTLLVILMLGLASSSSQAYKFIVGGKDGWVLSPSENFNHWAERHRFQVNDTLLFKYKKGSDSVLVVTKEDYFSCNTKTSKQSLTDGDSIFKFERSGPFFFISGNAENCQKGQKLIVVVLAVRSKTQHTPPSEAPPSPSSSAPSPLVADPPAVSPSPLSDLDTNAPSQPPLPRENSAARGSDVGLLAFICTVISIGASTAVLGNFVV
;
A
#
# COMPACT_ATOMS: atom_id res chain seq x y z
N MET A 1 -43.01 32.24 12.95
CA MET A 1 -41.86 31.67 13.69
C MET A 1 -41.70 30.16 13.47
N ALA A 2 -42.76 29.36 13.41
CA ALA A 2 -42.69 27.90 13.21
C ALA A 2 -42.06 27.45 11.87
N SER A 3 -42.40 28.08 10.74
CA SER A 3 -41.84 27.74 9.42
C SER A 3 -40.31 27.91 9.32
N LYS A 4 -39.75 28.95 9.97
CA LYS A 4 -38.29 29.16 10.03
C LYS A 4 -37.58 28.08 10.86
N ARG A 5 -38.23 27.61 11.94
CA ARG A 5 -37.70 26.53 12.79
C ARG A 5 -37.71 25.17 12.06
N LEU A 6 -38.76 24.89 11.29
CA LEU A 6 -38.84 23.71 10.44
C LEU A 6 -37.76 23.73 9.35
N PHE A 7 -37.57 24.87 8.67
CA PHE A 7 -36.53 25.00 7.64
C PHE A 7 -35.10 24.81 8.19
N VAL A 8 -34.80 25.41 9.35
CA VAL A 8 -33.50 25.25 10.02
C VAL A 8 -33.28 23.80 10.48
N SER A 9 -34.31 23.14 11.00
CA SER A 9 -34.23 21.73 11.40
C SER A 9 -33.96 20.80 10.22
N THR A 10 -34.65 21.02 9.08
CA THR A 10 -34.42 20.22 7.86
C THR A 10 -33.02 20.43 7.30
N LEU A 11 -32.51 21.67 7.28
CA LEU A 11 -31.15 21.99 6.85
C LEU A 11 -30.10 21.26 7.71
N LEU A 12 -30.32 21.22 9.03
CA LEU A 12 -29.38 20.59 9.97
C LEU A 12 -29.35 19.06 9.82
N VAL A 13 -30.49 18.41 9.56
CA VAL A 13 -30.56 16.96 9.29
C VAL A 13 -29.83 16.61 7.99
N ILE A 14 -30.00 17.39 6.93
CA ILE A 14 -29.32 17.17 5.65
C ILE A 14 -27.80 17.33 5.80
N LEU A 15 -27.35 18.34 6.57
CA LEU A 15 -25.94 18.56 6.86
C LEU A 15 -25.33 17.37 7.64
N MET A 16 -26.03 16.85 8.65
CA MET A 16 -25.57 15.70 9.44
C MET A 16 -25.51 14.41 8.61
N LEU A 17 -26.45 14.20 7.68
CA LEU A 17 -26.44 13.05 6.78
C LEU A 17 -25.30 13.14 5.75
N GLY A 18 -25.01 14.35 5.24
CA GLY A 18 -23.85 14.59 4.37
C GLY A 18 -22.51 14.33 5.06
N LEU A 19 -22.39 14.70 6.34
CA LEU A 19 -21.20 14.45 7.16
C LEU A 19 -21.00 12.97 7.54
N ALA A 20 -22.08 12.17 7.54
CA ALA A 20 -22.03 10.74 7.84
C ALA A 20 -21.66 9.85 6.64
N SER A 21 -21.55 10.43 5.44
CA SER A 21 -21.28 9.71 4.20
C SER A 21 -19.79 9.39 4.08
N SER A 22 -19.34 8.28 4.67
CA SER A 22 -18.00 7.75 4.38
C SER A 22 -18.00 7.10 2.99
N SER A 23 -17.47 7.79 1.98
CA SER A 23 -17.34 7.25 0.63
C SER A 23 -16.29 6.13 0.62
N SER A 24 -16.72 4.87 0.58
CA SER A 24 -15.85 3.73 0.33
C SER A 24 -15.64 3.58 -1.18
N GLN A 25 -14.60 4.23 -1.72
CA GLN A 25 -14.19 4.05 -3.12
C GLN A 25 -13.09 2.99 -3.19
N ALA A 26 -13.27 2.00 -4.07
CA ALA A 26 -12.22 1.04 -4.43
C ALA A 26 -11.37 1.61 -5.57
N TYR A 27 -10.05 1.56 -5.40
CA TYR A 27 -9.07 2.04 -6.37
C TYR A 27 -8.53 0.92 -7.26
N LYS A 28 -8.07 1.30 -8.45
CA LYS A 28 -7.35 0.41 -9.38
C LYS A 28 -5.92 0.93 -9.57
N PHE A 29 -4.94 0.13 -9.17
CA PHE A 29 -3.53 0.45 -9.27
C PHE A 29 -2.89 -0.31 -10.43
N ILE A 30 -2.25 0.42 -11.35
CA ILE A 30 -1.46 -0.20 -12.43
C ILE A 30 -0.06 -0.45 -11.88
N VAL A 31 0.28 -1.73 -11.70
CA VAL A 31 1.57 -2.14 -11.14
C VAL A 31 2.69 -1.71 -12.08
N GLY A 32 3.70 -1.01 -11.55
CA GLY A 32 4.79 -0.43 -12.34
C GLY A 32 4.38 0.79 -13.19
N GLY A 33 3.14 1.29 -13.03
CA GLY A 33 2.65 2.48 -13.73
C GLY A 33 2.71 2.32 -15.25
N LYS A 34 3.53 3.16 -15.90
CA LYS A 34 3.69 3.16 -17.37
C LYS A 34 4.52 1.98 -17.89
N ASP A 35 5.41 1.41 -17.06
CA ASP A 35 6.28 0.32 -17.46
C ASP A 35 5.53 -1.02 -17.44
N GLY A 36 4.59 -1.16 -16.50
CA GLY A 36 3.84 -2.39 -16.29
C GLY A 36 4.63 -3.46 -15.52
N TRP A 37 4.24 -4.71 -15.71
CA TRP A 37 4.87 -5.88 -15.11
C TRP A 37 6.00 -6.40 -16.01
N VAL A 38 7.19 -5.85 -15.82
CA VAL A 38 8.39 -6.14 -16.61
C VAL A 38 9.57 -6.54 -15.71
N LEU A 39 10.57 -7.21 -16.31
CA LEU A 39 11.75 -7.68 -15.60
C LEU A 39 12.63 -6.54 -15.05
N SER A 40 12.81 -5.48 -15.85
CA SER A 40 13.64 -4.33 -15.51
C SER A 40 12.81 -3.04 -15.51
N PRO A 41 12.00 -2.80 -14.47
CA PRO A 41 11.20 -1.58 -14.35
C PRO A 41 12.10 -0.36 -14.03
N SER A 42 11.61 0.85 -14.31
CA SER A 42 12.31 2.10 -13.93
C SER A 42 12.38 2.32 -12.42
N GLU A 43 11.48 1.68 -11.67
CA GLU A 43 11.40 1.69 -10.21
C GLU A 43 11.17 0.27 -9.70
N ASN A 44 11.81 -0.11 -8.60
CA ASN A 44 11.56 -1.41 -7.96
C ASN A 44 10.08 -1.53 -7.54
N PHE A 45 9.45 -2.69 -7.81
CA PHE A 45 8.02 -2.89 -7.51
C PHE A 45 7.65 -2.72 -6.03
N ASN A 46 8.53 -3.11 -5.10
CA ASN A 46 8.25 -2.93 -3.67
C ASN A 46 8.33 -1.45 -3.28
N HIS A 47 9.28 -0.69 -3.83
CA HIS A 47 9.33 0.76 -3.63
C HIS A 47 8.11 1.47 -4.24
N TRP A 48 7.66 1.03 -5.43
CA TRP A 48 6.39 1.47 -6.00
C TRP A 48 5.23 1.21 -5.03
N ALA A 49 5.17 0.02 -4.43
CA ALA A 49 4.09 -0.37 -3.50
C ALA A 49 4.09 0.48 -2.22
N GLU A 50 5.26 0.81 -1.68
CA GLU A 50 5.43 1.61 -0.46
C GLU A 50 4.82 3.02 -0.58
N ARG A 51 4.77 3.58 -1.80
CA ARG A 51 4.16 4.89 -2.08
C ARG A 51 2.63 4.86 -2.18
N HIS A 52 2.02 3.68 -2.16
CA HIS A 52 0.57 3.51 -2.29
C HIS A 52 -0.05 3.02 -0.98
N ARG A 53 -1.33 3.34 -0.80
CA ARG A 53 -2.12 2.86 0.34
C ARG A 53 -3.22 1.95 -0.18
N PHE A 54 -3.08 0.66 0.07
CA PHE A 54 -4.03 -0.35 -0.39
C PHE A 54 -5.08 -0.63 0.67
N GLN A 55 -6.34 -0.69 0.26
CA GLN A 55 -7.48 -1.07 1.08
C GLN A 55 -8.17 -2.31 0.54
N VAL A 56 -9.04 -2.89 1.37
CA VAL A 56 -9.91 -3.98 0.94
C VAL A 56 -10.81 -3.49 -0.19
N ASN A 57 -11.01 -4.34 -1.20
CA ASN A 57 -11.69 -4.11 -2.47
C ASN A 57 -10.90 -3.30 -3.51
N ASP A 58 -9.72 -2.78 -3.19
CA ASP A 58 -8.83 -2.24 -4.22
C ASP A 58 -8.38 -3.36 -5.18
N THR A 59 -7.93 -2.95 -6.36
CA THR A 59 -7.49 -3.85 -7.43
C THR A 59 -6.09 -3.49 -7.91
N LEU A 60 -5.29 -4.52 -8.20
CA LEU A 60 -4.09 -4.40 -9.00
C LEU A 60 -4.40 -4.78 -10.45
N LEU A 61 -3.84 -4.03 -11.39
CA LEU A 61 -3.75 -4.38 -12.80
C LEU A 61 -2.27 -4.64 -13.14
N PHE A 62 -1.99 -5.86 -13.56
CA PHE A 62 -0.70 -6.27 -14.09
C PHE A 62 -0.76 -6.26 -15.62
N LYS A 63 0.01 -5.37 -16.24
CA LYS A 63 0.11 -5.26 -17.69
C LYS A 63 1.42 -5.87 -18.19
N TYR A 64 1.33 -6.88 -19.03
CA TYR A 64 2.45 -7.58 -19.66
C TYR A 64 1.99 -8.23 -20.96
N LYS A 65 2.93 -8.57 -21.84
CA LYS A 65 2.57 -9.25 -23.08
C LYS A 65 2.05 -10.66 -22.75
N LYS A 66 0.84 -10.99 -23.20
CA LYS A 66 0.26 -12.32 -23.00
C LYS A 66 1.21 -13.40 -23.53
N GLY A 67 1.47 -14.41 -22.70
CA GLY A 67 2.37 -15.51 -23.03
C GLY A 67 3.87 -15.22 -22.85
N SER A 68 4.29 -13.96 -22.61
CA SER A 68 5.69 -13.67 -22.26
C SER A 68 5.99 -13.87 -20.78
N ASP A 69 4.98 -13.70 -19.94
CA ASP A 69 5.08 -13.83 -18.48
C ASP A 69 3.70 -14.17 -17.90
N SER A 70 3.64 -14.35 -16.59
CA SER A 70 2.43 -14.45 -15.78
C SER A 70 2.69 -13.93 -14.37
N VAL A 71 1.63 -13.75 -13.60
CA VAL A 71 1.72 -13.33 -12.20
C VAL A 71 1.16 -14.42 -11.31
N LEU A 72 1.97 -14.90 -10.37
CA LEU A 72 1.57 -15.90 -9.40
C LEU A 72 1.36 -15.26 -8.04
N VAL A 73 0.23 -15.55 -7.41
CA VAL A 73 -0.05 -15.19 -6.01
C VAL A 73 0.44 -16.34 -5.13
N VAL A 74 1.37 -16.05 -4.22
CA VAL A 74 2.12 -17.09 -3.51
C VAL A 74 2.15 -16.86 -1.99
N THR A 75 2.76 -17.82 -1.27
CA THR A 75 3.08 -17.67 0.15
C THR A 75 4.30 -16.75 0.33
N LYS A 76 4.58 -16.36 1.58
CA LYS A 76 5.77 -15.56 1.90
C LYS A 76 7.05 -16.35 1.57
N GLU A 77 7.05 -17.64 1.90
CA GLU A 77 8.17 -18.57 1.72
C GLU A 77 8.46 -18.77 0.23
N ASP A 78 7.43 -18.97 -0.58
CA ASP A 78 7.54 -19.13 -2.03
C ASP A 78 7.98 -17.82 -2.70
N TYR A 79 7.61 -16.66 -2.16
CA TYR A 79 8.11 -15.36 -2.64
C TYR A 79 9.61 -15.21 -2.43
N PHE A 80 10.14 -15.58 -1.27
CA PHE A 80 11.58 -15.46 -0.98
C PHE A 80 12.41 -16.47 -1.76
N SER A 81 11.89 -17.68 -1.96
CA SER A 81 12.56 -18.73 -2.73
C SER A 81 12.30 -18.65 -4.24
N CYS A 82 11.38 -17.78 -4.69
CA CYS A 82 10.86 -17.75 -6.05
C CYS A 82 10.34 -19.12 -6.53
N ASN A 83 9.64 -19.83 -5.64
CA ASN A 83 9.03 -21.11 -5.98
C ASN A 83 7.74 -20.89 -6.78
N THR A 84 7.80 -21.19 -8.08
CA THR A 84 6.66 -21.04 -9.01
C THR A 84 5.77 -22.29 -9.09
N LYS A 85 6.13 -23.38 -8.40
CA LYS A 85 5.41 -24.65 -8.49
C LYS A 85 4.13 -24.67 -7.65
N THR A 86 4.12 -23.94 -6.54
CA THR A 86 3.01 -23.88 -5.59
C THR A 86 2.43 -22.48 -5.54
N SER A 87 1.54 -22.18 -6.50
CA SER A 87 0.80 -20.91 -6.50
C SER A 87 -0.62 -21.10 -5.96
N LYS A 88 -1.12 -20.09 -5.24
CA LYS A 88 -2.52 -20.03 -4.81
C LYS A 88 -3.44 -19.61 -5.95
N GLN A 89 -2.92 -18.76 -6.83
CA GLN A 89 -3.60 -18.27 -8.02
C GLN A 89 -2.57 -17.90 -9.08
N SER A 90 -2.90 -18.17 -10.33
CA SER A 90 -2.09 -17.78 -11.49
C SER A 90 -2.91 -16.86 -12.39
N LEU A 91 -2.29 -15.77 -12.82
CA LEU A 91 -2.88 -14.78 -13.70
C LEU A 91 -2.06 -14.74 -15.00
N THR A 92 -2.67 -15.05 -16.14
CA THR A 92 -1.96 -15.31 -17.41
C THR A 92 -2.50 -14.48 -18.58
N ASP A 93 -3.43 -13.55 -18.34
CA ASP A 93 -4.18 -12.88 -19.39
C ASP A 93 -3.43 -11.74 -20.10
N GLY A 94 -2.32 -11.26 -19.53
CA GLY A 94 -1.55 -10.12 -20.04
C GLY A 94 -2.05 -8.76 -19.52
N ASP A 95 -3.36 -8.61 -19.30
CA ASP A 95 -3.95 -7.49 -18.56
C ASP A 95 -4.68 -8.01 -17.31
N SER A 96 -3.94 -8.74 -16.49
CA SER A 96 -4.46 -9.49 -15.35
C SER A 96 -4.88 -8.59 -14.19
N ILE A 97 -6.05 -8.85 -13.62
CA ILE A 97 -6.60 -8.08 -12.48
C ILE A 97 -6.63 -8.95 -11.23
N PHE A 98 -6.18 -8.40 -10.10
CA PHE A 98 -6.31 -9.01 -8.79
C PHE A 98 -7.03 -8.07 -7.82
N LYS A 99 -8.10 -8.54 -7.18
CA LYS A 99 -8.87 -7.76 -6.19
C LYS A 99 -8.51 -8.20 -4.78
N PHE A 100 -8.25 -7.25 -3.90
CA PHE A 100 -7.95 -7.53 -2.49
C PHE A 100 -9.24 -7.78 -1.69
N GLU A 101 -9.46 -9.01 -1.23
CA GLU A 101 -10.68 -9.35 -0.47
C GLU A 101 -10.50 -9.31 1.04
N ARG A 102 -9.25 -9.14 1.51
CA ARG A 102 -8.90 -9.09 2.92
C ARG A 102 -7.71 -8.16 3.16
N SER A 103 -7.57 -7.71 4.39
CA SER A 103 -6.37 -7.00 4.85
C SER A 103 -5.19 -7.95 5.03
N GLY A 104 -3.99 -7.37 5.12
CA GLY A 104 -2.73 -8.08 5.35
C GLY A 104 -1.85 -8.17 4.11
N PRO A 105 -0.74 -8.93 4.20
CA PRO A 105 0.23 -9.04 3.12
C PRO A 105 -0.22 -9.99 2.01
N PHE A 106 0.08 -9.60 0.78
CA PHE A 106 -0.05 -10.38 -0.45
C PHE A 106 1.30 -10.38 -1.18
N PHE A 107 1.67 -11.54 -1.71
CA PHE A 107 2.95 -11.75 -2.36
C PHE A 107 2.71 -12.19 -3.80
N PHE A 108 3.36 -11.49 -4.72
CA PHE A 108 3.24 -11.72 -6.15
C PHE A 108 4.63 -11.96 -6.75
N ILE A 109 4.76 -12.96 -7.60
CA ILE A 109 6.00 -13.26 -8.32
C ILE A 109 5.70 -13.48 -9.81
N SER A 110 6.72 -13.27 -10.66
CA SER A 110 6.65 -13.73 -12.05
C SER A 110 6.48 -15.25 -12.10
N GLY A 111 5.70 -15.75 -13.06
CA GLY A 111 5.60 -17.19 -13.31
C GLY A 111 6.87 -17.80 -13.89
N ASN A 112 7.80 -16.97 -14.37
CA ASN A 112 9.16 -17.38 -14.69
C ASN A 112 10.04 -17.25 -13.42
N ALA A 113 10.55 -18.37 -12.94
CA ALA A 113 11.39 -18.42 -11.75
C ALA A 113 12.65 -17.55 -11.88
N GLU A 114 13.28 -17.51 -13.06
CA GLU A 114 14.46 -16.67 -13.29
C GLU A 114 14.13 -15.18 -13.22
N ASN A 115 12.98 -14.77 -13.73
CA ASN A 115 12.52 -13.38 -13.67
C ASN A 115 12.23 -12.97 -12.22
N CYS A 116 11.60 -13.86 -11.43
CA CYS A 116 11.41 -13.63 -10.00
C CYS A 116 12.76 -13.44 -9.27
N GLN A 117 13.75 -14.29 -9.56
CA GLN A 117 15.08 -14.21 -8.94
C GLN A 117 15.80 -12.90 -9.30
N LYS A 118 15.56 -12.39 -10.51
CA LYS A 118 16.07 -11.09 -10.99
C LYS A 118 15.28 -9.89 -10.46
N GLY A 119 14.25 -10.11 -9.63
CA GLY A 119 13.55 -9.03 -8.92
C GLY A 119 12.15 -8.70 -9.44
N GLN A 120 11.62 -9.43 -10.42
CA GLN A 120 10.23 -9.26 -10.87
C GLN A 120 9.24 -9.91 -9.90
N LYS A 121 9.09 -9.27 -8.75
CA LYS A 121 8.27 -9.71 -7.62
C LYS A 121 7.80 -8.51 -6.80
N LEU A 122 6.63 -8.63 -6.19
CA LEU A 122 5.93 -7.53 -5.50
C LEU A 122 5.32 -7.99 -4.18
N ILE A 123 5.48 -7.18 -3.13
CA ILE A 123 4.77 -7.31 -1.86
C ILE A 123 3.78 -6.16 -1.76
N VAL A 124 2.53 -6.47 -1.42
CA VAL A 124 1.50 -5.48 -1.11
C VAL A 124 0.94 -5.74 0.28
N VAL A 125 0.85 -4.69 1.10
CA VAL A 125 0.20 -4.76 2.42
C VAL A 125 -1.11 -3.98 2.36
N VAL A 126 -2.22 -4.70 2.52
CA VAL A 126 -3.57 -4.14 2.52
C VAL A 126 -3.95 -3.74 3.95
N LEU A 127 -4.38 -2.50 4.14
CA LEU A 127 -4.71 -1.96 5.44
C LEU A 127 -5.96 -2.63 6.02
N ALA A 128 -5.94 -2.86 7.34
CA ALA A 128 -7.11 -3.31 8.07
C ALA A 128 -8.15 -2.19 8.16
N VAL A 129 -9.42 -2.54 7.91
CA VAL A 129 -10.54 -1.65 8.19
C VAL A 129 -10.70 -1.57 9.70
N ARG A 130 -10.28 -0.45 10.30
CA ARG A 130 -10.63 -0.18 11.70
C ARG A 130 -12.10 0.24 11.74
N SER A 131 -12.97 -0.69 12.09
CA SER A 131 -14.27 -0.33 12.62
C SER A 131 -14.00 0.48 13.90
N LYS A 132 -14.44 1.75 13.94
CA LYS A 132 -14.51 2.52 15.18
C LYS A 132 -15.61 1.92 16.06
N THR A 133 -15.41 0.70 16.55
CA THR A 133 -16.21 0.14 17.63
C THR A 133 -15.46 0.45 18.92
N GLN A 134 -16.18 1.04 19.88
CA GLN A 134 -15.69 1.61 21.13
C GLN A 134 -14.48 0.89 21.71
N HIS A 135 -13.44 1.67 22.02
CA HIS A 135 -12.35 1.26 22.90
C HIS A 135 -12.93 0.79 24.24
N THR A 136 -13.04 -0.52 24.45
CA THR A 136 -12.98 -1.08 25.80
C THR A 136 -11.52 -0.94 26.26
N PRO A 137 -11.26 -0.33 27.43
CA PRO A 137 -9.91 -0.25 27.98
C PRO A 137 -9.36 -1.67 28.21
N PRO A 138 -8.04 -1.91 28.00
CA PRO A 138 -7.44 -3.19 28.28
C PRO A 138 -7.53 -3.47 29.79
N SER A 139 -8.12 -4.61 30.15
CA SER A 139 -8.13 -5.12 31.52
C SER A 139 -6.70 -5.32 31.99
N GLU A 140 -6.39 -4.73 33.15
CA GLU A 140 -5.08 -4.74 33.81
C GLU A 140 -4.59 -6.19 34.02
N ALA A 141 -3.36 -6.47 33.59
CA ALA A 141 -2.73 -7.78 33.79
C ALA A 141 -2.23 -7.93 35.24
N PRO A 142 -2.29 -9.13 35.85
CA PRO A 142 -1.79 -9.34 37.21
C PRO A 142 -0.24 -9.32 37.26
N PRO A 143 0.35 -8.92 38.39
CA PRO A 143 1.79 -8.72 38.51
C PRO A 143 2.56 -10.05 38.42
N SER A 144 3.66 -10.06 37.67
CA SER A 144 4.60 -11.18 37.59
C SER A 144 5.43 -11.30 38.89
N PRO A 145 5.67 -12.51 39.43
CA PRO A 145 6.54 -12.68 40.59
C PRO A 145 8.02 -12.51 40.20
N SER A 146 8.73 -11.67 40.97
CA SER A 146 10.18 -11.50 40.89
C SER A 146 10.91 -12.79 41.29
N SER A 147 11.70 -13.37 40.39
CA SER A 147 12.65 -14.43 40.73
C SER A 147 14.03 -13.83 40.95
N SER A 148 14.44 -13.78 42.21
CA SER A 148 15.78 -13.43 42.68
C SER A 148 16.76 -14.60 42.55
N ALA A 149 18.05 -14.24 42.40
CA ALA A 149 19.29 -15.01 42.65
C ALA A 149 20.09 -15.43 41.39
N PRO A 150 21.42 -15.70 41.50
CA PRO A 150 22.48 -14.70 41.66
C PRO A 150 23.61 -14.87 40.62
N SER A 151 24.39 -13.81 40.39
CA SER A 151 25.65 -13.86 39.62
C SER A 151 26.73 -14.72 40.30
N PRO A 152 27.62 -15.32 39.50
CA PRO A 152 29.02 -15.45 39.87
C PRO A 152 29.92 -14.66 38.92
N LEU A 153 30.75 -13.82 39.53
CA LEU A 153 32.00 -13.28 39.01
C LEU A 153 32.94 -14.44 38.64
N VAL A 154 33.83 -14.25 37.66
CA VAL A 154 35.30 -14.43 37.77
C VAL A 154 36.00 -14.31 36.39
N ALA A 155 36.93 -13.34 36.36
CA ALA A 155 38.23 -13.25 35.66
C ALA A 155 38.37 -13.21 34.12
N ASP A 156 38.84 -12.05 33.65
CA ASP A 156 39.79 -11.83 32.55
C ASP A 156 41.25 -11.89 33.08
N PRO A 157 42.34 -11.85 32.27
CA PRO A 157 42.64 -12.30 30.88
C PRO A 157 44.03 -13.07 30.86
N PRO A 158 44.85 -13.25 29.77
CA PRO A 158 45.36 -12.24 28.82
C PRO A 158 45.37 -12.64 27.32
N ALA A 159 45.67 -11.63 26.51
CA ALA A 159 45.68 -11.55 25.05
C ALA A 159 46.69 -12.43 24.30
N VAL A 160 46.32 -12.87 23.09
CA VAL A 160 47.22 -12.95 21.92
C VAL A 160 46.41 -12.64 20.64
N SER A 161 46.76 -11.53 19.98
CA SER A 161 46.48 -11.20 18.56
C SER A 161 47.68 -11.70 17.72
N PRO A 162 47.62 -11.92 16.38
CA PRO A 162 47.31 -10.85 15.42
C PRO A 162 46.38 -11.24 14.26
N SER A 163 45.51 -10.29 13.92
CA SER A 163 44.82 -10.19 12.62
C SER A 163 45.81 -9.99 11.46
N PRO A 164 45.54 -10.48 10.25
CA PRO A 164 46.31 -10.11 9.07
C PRO A 164 45.87 -8.74 8.55
N LEU A 165 46.88 -7.88 8.31
CA LEU A 165 46.87 -6.68 7.49
C LEU A 165 46.18 -6.92 6.13
N SER A 166 45.39 -5.94 5.68
CA SER A 166 45.30 -5.49 4.28
C SER A 166 44.54 -4.16 4.20
N ASP A 167 45.22 -3.04 4.47
CA ASP A 167 44.71 -1.71 4.13
C ASP A 167 45.85 -0.89 3.53
N LEU A 168 45.88 -0.86 2.20
CA LEU A 168 46.51 0.18 1.39
C LEU A 168 46.08 -0.07 -0.06
N ASP A 169 44.98 0.55 -0.48
CA ASP A 169 45.02 1.26 -1.75
C ASP A 169 44.08 2.47 -1.76
N THR A 170 44.74 3.61 -1.78
CA THR A 170 44.22 4.93 -2.07
C THR A 170 43.63 4.93 -3.48
N ASN A 171 42.34 5.23 -3.62
CA ASN A 171 41.85 6.01 -4.75
C ASN A 171 40.45 6.56 -4.46
N ALA A 172 40.42 7.82 -4.04
CA ALA A 172 39.23 8.65 -3.97
C ALA A 172 38.87 9.16 -5.37
N PRO A 173 37.61 9.00 -5.83
CA PRO A 173 37.07 9.81 -6.92
C PRO A 173 36.33 11.02 -6.35
N SER A 174 36.82 12.19 -6.73
CA SER A 174 36.26 13.50 -6.49
C SER A 174 34.79 13.61 -6.87
N GLN A 175 33.99 14.16 -5.96
CA GLN A 175 32.59 14.54 -6.14
C GLN A 175 32.48 15.84 -6.97
N PRO A 176 31.68 15.89 -8.05
CA PRO A 176 31.23 17.14 -8.66
C PRO A 176 29.91 17.63 -8.03
N PRO A 177 29.64 18.96 -8.05
CA PRO A 177 28.66 19.62 -7.18
C PRO A 177 27.21 19.55 -7.67
N LEU A 178 26.28 19.63 -6.71
CA LEU A 178 24.84 19.83 -6.89
C LEU A 178 24.52 21.15 -7.63
N PRO A 179 23.58 21.15 -8.59
CA PRO A 179 22.94 22.37 -9.04
C PRO A 179 21.77 22.78 -8.14
N ARG A 180 21.71 24.10 -7.93
CA ARG A 180 20.84 24.87 -7.06
C ARG A 180 19.34 24.66 -7.24
N GLU A 181 18.69 24.67 -6.09
CA GLU A 181 17.33 25.11 -5.85
C GLU A 181 17.12 26.55 -6.39
N ASN A 182 16.14 26.72 -7.27
CA ASN A 182 15.56 28.04 -7.58
C ASN A 182 14.07 27.98 -7.22
N SER A 183 13.75 28.59 -6.08
CA SER A 183 12.40 29.06 -5.78
C SER A 183 12.07 30.28 -6.64
N ALA A 184 10.91 30.26 -7.30
CA ALA A 184 10.22 31.48 -7.74
C ALA A 184 8.71 31.23 -7.74
N ALA A 185 8.01 32.05 -6.96
CA ALA A 185 6.58 32.06 -6.74
C ALA A 185 5.82 32.81 -7.86
N ARG A 186 4.57 32.38 -8.10
CA ARG A 186 3.38 33.17 -8.53
C ARG A 186 2.25 32.15 -8.69
N GLY A 187 1.17 32.14 -7.92
CA GLY A 187 0.32 33.27 -7.57
C GLY A 187 -0.75 33.42 -8.65
N SER A 188 -1.89 32.75 -8.48
CA SER A 188 -3.20 33.24 -8.94
C SER A 188 -4.32 32.45 -8.28
N ASP A 189 -4.97 33.13 -7.34
CA ASP A 189 -6.34 32.91 -6.90
C ASP A 189 -7.28 32.64 -8.08
N VAL A 190 -7.94 31.50 -8.05
CA VAL A 190 -9.27 31.32 -8.65
C VAL A 190 -10.18 30.77 -7.54
N GLY A 191 -10.35 31.60 -6.53
CA GLY A 191 -11.45 31.48 -5.60
C GLY A 191 -12.77 31.75 -6.32
N LEU A 192 -13.78 31.00 -5.88
CA LEU A 192 -15.15 31.48 -5.71
C LEU A 192 -16.18 31.30 -6.85
N LEU A 193 -16.02 30.33 -7.76
CA LEU A 193 -17.14 29.95 -8.66
C LEU A 193 -17.53 28.46 -8.68
N ALA A 194 -16.80 27.57 -8.00
CA ALA A 194 -17.11 26.13 -8.01
C ALA A 194 -18.10 25.67 -6.93
N PHE A 195 -18.52 26.53 -5.99
CA PHE A 195 -19.39 26.14 -4.87
C PHE A 195 -20.90 26.27 -5.14
N ILE A 196 -21.33 26.71 -6.34
CA ILE A 196 -22.76 26.89 -6.66
C ILE A 196 -23.33 25.77 -7.56
N CYS A 197 -22.52 24.88 -8.15
CA CYS A 197 -23.04 23.81 -9.01
C CYS A 197 -23.37 22.48 -8.31
N THR A 198 -23.09 22.31 -7.01
CA THR A 198 -23.31 21.01 -6.32
C THR A 198 -24.74 20.75 -5.86
N VAL A 199 -25.71 21.57 -6.24
CA VAL A 199 -27.14 21.39 -5.86
C VAL A 199 -28.04 20.81 -6.96
N ILE A 200 -27.54 20.42 -8.15
CA ILE A 200 -28.39 19.85 -9.23
C ILE A 200 -27.82 18.55 -9.86
N SER A 201 -27.13 17.69 -9.12
CA SER A 201 -26.74 16.37 -9.68
C SER A 201 -26.93 15.16 -8.76
N ILE A 202 -27.63 15.32 -7.63
CA ILE A 202 -28.20 14.15 -6.94
C ILE A 202 -29.50 13.78 -7.66
N GLY A 203 -29.39 13.12 -8.82
CA GLY A 203 -30.57 12.81 -9.63
C GLY A 203 -30.39 11.95 -10.88
N ALA A 204 -29.21 11.39 -11.14
CA ALA A 204 -29.05 10.44 -12.25
C ALA A 204 -27.85 9.53 -11.97
N SER A 205 -28.10 8.28 -11.53
CA SER A 205 -27.24 7.10 -11.79
C SER A 205 -27.62 5.87 -10.96
N THR A 206 -28.79 5.81 -10.33
CA THR A 206 -29.33 4.54 -9.82
C THR A 206 -30.71 4.28 -10.40
N ALA A 207 -30.85 3.11 -11.02
CA ALA A 207 -32.09 2.50 -11.54
C ALA A 207 -32.43 2.71 -13.02
N VAL A 208 -31.62 2.14 -13.94
CA VAL A 208 -32.17 1.42 -15.10
C VAL A 208 -31.27 0.23 -15.40
N LEU A 209 -31.72 -0.98 -15.01
CA LEU A 209 -31.57 -2.26 -15.73
C LEU A 209 -31.93 -3.39 -14.74
N GLY A 210 -33.19 -3.39 -14.32
CA GLY A 210 -33.85 -4.54 -13.71
C GLY A 210 -35.21 -4.66 -14.37
N ASN A 211 -35.28 -5.40 -15.49
CA ASN A 211 -36.50 -6.02 -16.03
C ASN A 211 -36.12 -6.87 -17.23
N PHE A 212 -36.01 -8.18 -17.05
CA PHE A 212 -36.51 -9.19 -18.00
C PHE A 212 -36.58 -10.54 -17.28
N VAL A 213 -37.77 -10.86 -16.79
CA VAL A 213 -38.29 -12.22 -16.60
C VAL A 213 -39.64 -12.22 -17.31
N VAL A 214 -39.67 -12.79 -18.52
CA VAL A 214 -40.60 -13.82 -19.02
C VAL A 214 -39.82 -14.58 -20.09
#